data_AF-A0A453BYN2-F1
#
_entry.id   AF-A0A453BYN2-F1
#
_cell.length_a   1.000
_cell.length_b   1.000
_cell.length_c   1.000
_cell.angle_alpha   90.00
_cell.angle_beta   90.00
_cell.angle_gamma   90.00
#
_symmetry.space_group_name_H-M   'P 1'
#
loop_
_entity.id
_entity.type
_entity.pdbx_description
1 polymer ?
#
loop_
_entity_poly.entity_id
_entity_poly.type
_entity_poly.pdbx_seq_one_letter_code
_entity_poly.pdbx_strand_id
1 'polypeptide(L)'
;KEKTTTGMRLPPQHQGLEVKIPSFFRCPISLDVMRSPVSLCTGVTYDRASIQRWLDSGNTTCPATMLPLPSTDLTPNLTLRSLISHWSASAASCSPIAGSAAFFAGPSPAALVRQVASSGADPSAALRELAAYLSDDDVDEFEKNALVGAGSAAETVASVLRRKGEQISVAGAEAAVRVLAAIVALDGIEDANKRRVAAGLAVDAAASAASLARVLRGGSGLEARIDAARLAEFLLANAGAEAKVAMAESSELVAELVRLVGPVDEKGGLDKKAMDTGLSCLAAIAGSRRAARADMVRLGAVPAAARALHATTEPSSSAKALRILESAVGCAEGRAALLRWPCSGRCATSTRTAGPRRPQRRPRAG
;
A
#
# COMPACT_ATOMS: atom_id res chain seq x y z
N LYS A 1 46.63 -16.98 54.40
CA LYS A 1 45.63 -18.08 54.45
C LYS A 1 44.84 -18.03 53.15
N GLU A 2 45.16 -18.94 52.23
CA GLU A 2 44.40 -19.19 51.00
C GLU A 2 42.95 -19.57 51.32
N LYS A 3 42.03 -19.17 50.44
CA LYS A 3 40.91 -20.02 50.03
C LYS A 3 40.69 -19.87 48.53
N THR A 4 40.98 -20.98 47.86
CA THR A 4 40.68 -21.36 46.49
C THR A 4 39.21 -21.19 46.16
N THR A 5 38.87 -20.73 44.95
CA THR A 5 37.62 -21.11 44.28
C THR A 5 37.91 -21.41 42.82
N THR A 6 37.47 -22.62 42.47
CA THR A 6 37.69 -23.44 41.29
C THR A 6 37.35 -22.73 39.99
N GLY A 7 38.28 -22.82 39.02
CA GLY A 7 38.09 -22.33 37.66
C GLY A 7 37.23 -23.25 36.81
N MET A 8 36.46 -22.63 35.93
CA MET A 8 36.03 -23.23 34.66
C MET A 8 36.81 -22.51 33.56
N ARG A 9 37.80 -23.19 32.98
CA ARG A 9 38.68 -22.65 31.93
C ARG A 9 38.02 -22.91 30.58
N LEU A 10 37.43 -21.88 29.98
CA LEU A 10 37.07 -21.89 28.56
C LEU A 10 38.30 -21.48 27.71
N PRO A 11 38.49 -22.04 26.50
CA PRO A 11 39.69 -21.84 25.70
C PRO A 11 39.80 -20.40 25.14
N PRO A 12 41.02 -19.91 24.85
CA PRO A 12 41.25 -18.52 24.49
C PRO A 12 41.08 -18.33 22.98
N GLN A 13 39.86 -18.09 22.51
CA GLN A 13 39.68 -17.62 21.14
C GLN A 13 38.38 -16.84 21.04
N HIS A 14 38.49 -15.54 21.35
CA HIS A 14 37.76 -14.38 20.79
C HIS A 14 38.06 -13.16 21.69
N GLN A 15 39.34 -12.80 21.83
CA GLN A 15 39.71 -11.50 22.38
C GLN A 15 39.86 -10.49 21.23
N GLY A 16 38.94 -9.52 21.20
CA GLY A 16 39.28 -8.13 20.88
C GLY A 16 39.30 -7.74 19.41
N LEU A 17 38.11 -7.56 18.82
CA LEU A 17 37.89 -6.47 17.88
C LEU A 17 36.71 -5.63 18.40
N GLU A 18 36.95 -4.93 19.51
CA GLU A 18 36.03 -3.92 20.01
C GLU A 18 36.13 -2.71 19.08
N VAL A 19 35.20 -2.60 18.11
CA VAL A 19 35.05 -1.37 17.32
C VAL A 19 34.58 -0.30 18.30
N LYS A 20 35.51 0.51 18.81
CA LYS A 20 35.20 1.64 19.69
C LYS A 20 34.41 2.67 18.91
N ILE A 21 33.08 2.62 19.08
CA ILE A 21 32.15 3.60 18.54
C ILE A 21 32.48 4.96 19.15
N PRO A 22 32.88 5.96 18.34
CA PRO A 22 33.13 7.31 18.83
C PRO A 22 31.90 7.86 19.56
N SER A 23 32.11 8.45 20.74
CA SER A 23 31.03 8.91 21.61
C SER A 23 30.11 9.93 20.94
N PHE A 24 30.64 10.76 20.05
CA PHE A 24 29.89 11.78 19.31
C PHE A 24 28.97 11.21 18.21
N PHE A 25 29.05 9.90 17.91
CA PHE A 25 28.09 9.22 17.04
C PHE A 25 26.93 8.59 17.80
N ARG A 26 27.00 8.55 19.13
CA ARG A 26 25.97 7.93 19.96
C ARG A 26 24.91 8.95 20.36
N CYS A 27 23.66 8.53 20.35
CA CYS A 27 22.56 9.31 20.86
C CYS A 27 22.69 9.42 22.39
N PRO A 28 22.58 10.60 23.00
CA PRO A 28 22.61 10.74 24.45
C PRO A 28 21.45 10.06 25.20
N ILE A 29 20.35 9.74 24.51
CA ILE A 29 19.18 9.08 25.11
C ILE A 29 19.32 7.55 25.01
N SER A 30 19.48 7.01 23.80
CA SER A 30 19.54 5.55 23.60
C SER A 30 20.93 4.95 23.81
N LEU A 31 21.99 5.78 23.78
CA LEU A 31 23.41 5.37 23.79
C LEU A 31 23.85 4.55 22.56
N ASP A 32 22.95 4.36 21.60
CA ASP A 32 23.18 3.72 20.31
C ASP A 32 23.67 4.71 19.25
N VAL A 33 24.28 4.20 18.17
CA VAL A 33 24.67 5.03 17.03
C VAL A 33 23.45 5.70 16.42
N MET A 34 23.52 7.03 16.24
CA MET A 34 22.45 7.81 15.64
C MET A 34 22.26 7.41 14.18
N ARG A 35 21.03 7.02 13.80
CA ARG A 35 20.66 6.73 12.41
C ARG A 35 20.25 8.02 11.70
N SER A 36 19.41 8.80 12.39
CA SER A 36 18.89 10.08 11.90
C SER A 36 19.26 11.20 12.88
N PRO A 37 20.50 11.73 12.83
CA PRO A 37 20.95 12.74 13.78
C PRO A 37 20.21 14.07 13.55
N VAL A 38 19.51 14.54 14.59
CA VAL A 38 18.80 15.82 14.64
C VAL A 38 19.24 16.62 15.85
N SER A 39 19.42 17.92 15.68
CA SER A 39 19.84 18.85 16.72
C SER A 39 18.65 19.64 17.26
N LEU A 40 18.59 19.75 18.59
CA LEU A 40 17.73 20.72 19.26
C LEU A 40 18.32 22.13 19.14
N CYS A 41 17.52 23.14 19.48
CA CYS A 41 17.97 24.54 19.59
C CYS A 41 19.12 24.74 20.59
N THR A 42 19.33 23.79 21.52
CA THR A 42 20.48 23.75 22.44
C THR A 42 21.78 23.33 21.77
N GLY A 43 21.75 22.90 20.50
CA GLY A 43 22.91 22.44 19.74
C GLY A 43 23.28 20.97 19.99
N VAL A 44 22.59 20.28 20.91
CA VAL A 44 22.83 18.84 21.15
C VAL A 44 22.11 18.01 20.10
N THR A 45 22.83 17.04 19.53
CA THR A 45 22.30 16.11 18.53
C THR A 45 21.86 14.79 19.16
N TYR A 46 20.70 14.30 18.74
CA TYR A 46 20.10 13.04 19.15
C TYR A 46 19.70 12.23 17.92
N ASP A 47 19.44 10.95 18.13
CA ASP A 47 18.69 10.19 17.14
C ASP A 47 17.22 10.65 17.13
N ARG A 48 16.68 10.90 15.93
CA ARG A 48 15.32 11.45 15.74
C ARG A 48 14.26 10.66 16.48
N ALA A 49 14.25 9.33 16.36
CA ALA A 49 13.23 8.49 16.99
C ALA A 49 13.32 8.57 18.53
N SER A 50 14.51 8.76 19.07
CA SER A 50 14.73 8.87 20.51
C SER A 50 14.28 10.21 21.08
N ILE A 51 14.63 11.32 20.42
CA ILE A 51 14.22 12.65 20.89
C ILE A 51 12.74 12.92 20.64
N GLN A 52 12.17 12.39 19.54
CA GLN A 52 10.74 12.53 19.27
C GLN A 52 9.91 11.85 20.37
N ARG A 53 10.23 10.60 20.73
CA ARG A 53 9.57 9.90 21.85
C ARG A 53 9.67 10.66 23.17
N TRP A 54 10.81 11.31 23.43
CA TRP A 54 10.99 12.14 24.62
C TRP A 54 10.04 13.34 24.64
N LEU A 55 9.92 14.06 23.51
CA LEU A 55 9.03 15.21 23.36
C LEU A 55 7.54 14.80 23.40
N ASP A 56 7.18 13.71 22.73
CA ASP A 56 5.81 13.17 22.69
C ASP A 56 5.33 12.71 24.07
N SER A 57 6.26 12.36 24.96
CA SER A 57 5.97 12.05 26.37
C SER A 57 5.68 13.29 27.23
N GLY A 58 5.63 14.48 26.61
CA GLY A 58 5.32 15.75 27.27
C GLY A 58 6.52 16.45 27.91
N ASN A 59 7.74 15.97 27.66
CA ASN A 59 8.95 16.59 28.22
C ASN A 59 9.32 17.85 27.45
N THR A 60 9.56 18.94 28.16
CA THR A 60 9.94 20.25 27.58
C THR A 60 11.38 20.65 27.92
N THR A 61 12.20 19.70 28.35
CA THR A 61 13.61 19.91 28.68
C THR A 61 14.52 19.11 27.74
N CYS A 62 15.72 19.63 27.54
CA CYS A 62 16.79 18.97 26.79
C CYS A 62 17.33 17.78 27.62
N PRO A 63 17.29 16.53 27.12
CA PRO A 63 17.71 15.35 27.88
C PRO A 63 19.17 15.41 28.38
N ALA A 64 20.08 15.97 27.59
CA ALA A 64 21.50 16.01 27.92
C ALA A 64 21.88 17.20 28.82
N THR A 65 21.24 18.36 28.65
CA THR A 65 21.60 19.58 29.42
C THR A 65 20.65 19.85 30.57
N MET A 66 19.52 19.16 30.64
CA MET A 66 18.44 19.39 31.60
C MET A 66 17.88 20.83 31.59
N LEU A 67 18.15 21.60 30.52
CA LEU A 67 17.65 22.96 30.36
C LEU A 67 16.28 22.96 29.67
N PRO A 68 15.37 23.90 30.03
CA PRO A 68 14.13 24.10 29.30
C PRO A 68 14.37 24.39 27.82
N LEU A 69 13.57 23.80 26.95
CA LEU A 69 13.64 24.00 25.50
C LEU A 69 12.78 25.22 25.12
N PRO A 70 13.38 26.30 24.57
CA PRO A 70 12.63 27.44 24.05
C PRO A 70 11.77 27.08 22.83
N SER A 71 12.19 26.05 22.07
CA SER A 71 11.45 25.46 20.96
C SER A 71 11.73 23.96 20.89
N THR A 72 10.73 23.19 20.45
CA THR A 72 10.80 21.75 20.17
C THR A 72 11.20 21.45 18.72
N ASP A 73 11.60 22.46 17.94
CA ASP A 73 12.00 22.27 16.55
C ASP A 73 13.27 21.41 16.44
N LEU A 74 13.22 20.42 15.54
CA LEU A 74 14.33 19.51 15.27
C LEU A 74 15.02 19.88 13.96
N THR A 75 16.28 20.31 14.05
CA THR A 75 17.10 20.64 12.87
C THR A 75 17.93 19.42 12.44
N PRO A 76 17.79 18.88 11.22
CA PRO A 76 18.63 17.76 10.77
C PRO A 76 20.14 18.09 10.76
N ASN A 77 20.97 17.21 11.34
CA ASN A 77 22.43 17.33 11.30
C ASN A 77 23.02 16.45 10.17
N LEU A 78 22.90 16.94 8.93
CA LEU A 78 23.32 16.21 7.73
C LEU A 78 24.83 15.94 7.67
N THR A 79 25.64 16.82 8.27
CA THR A 79 27.09 16.65 8.39
C THR A 79 27.42 15.46 9.27
N LEU A 80 26.82 15.36 10.46
CA LEU A 80 27.06 14.24 11.37
C LEU A 80 26.54 12.93 10.77
N ARG A 81 25.41 12.96 10.06
CA ARG A 81 24.90 11.79 9.33
C ARG A 81 25.90 11.27 8.30
N SER A 82 26.48 12.17 7.51
CA SER A 82 27.52 11.82 6.52
C SER A 82 28.76 11.22 7.19
N LEU A 83 29.19 11.80 8.32
CA LEU A 83 30.35 11.31 9.09
C LEU A 83 30.10 9.91 9.69
N ILE A 84 28.92 9.68 10.29
CA ILE A 84 28.53 8.37 10.83
C ILE A 84 28.50 7.32 9.72
N SER A 85 27.94 7.68 8.56
CA SER A 85 27.91 6.80 7.38
C SER A 85 29.32 6.43 6.92
N HIS A 86 30.21 7.42 6.75
CA HIS A 86 31.61 7.16 6.39
C HIS A 86 32.35 6.31 7.42
N TRP A 87 32.15 6.57 8.71
CA TRP A 87 32.78 5.80 9.78
C TRP A 87 32.29 4.35 9.81
N SER A 88 30.98 4.11 9.67
CA SER A 88 30.42 2.76 9.62
C SER A 88 30.98 1.96 8.44
N ALA A 89 31.16 2.61 7.29
CA ALA A 89 31.77 2.01 6.12
C ALA A 89 33.26 1.68 6.31
N SER A 90 34.03 2.55 7.00
CA SER A 90 35.46 2.31 7.24
C SER A 90 35.71 1.30 8.37
N ALA A 91 34.85 1.25 9.39
CA ALA A 91 34.94 0.25 10.46
C ALA A 91 34.73 -1.18 9.93
N ALA A 92 33.93 -1.34 8.87
CA ALA A 92 33.78 -2.62 8.16
C ALA A 92 35.00 -2.99 7.29
N SER A 93 35.89 -2.03 6.98
CA SER A 93 37.03 -2.21 6.06
C SER A 93 38.35 -2.65 6.71
N CYS A 94 38.41 -2.83 8.02
CA CYS A 94 39.58 -3.37 8.73
C CYS A 94 39.61 -4.91 8.87
N SER A 95 38.86 -5.65 8.03
CA SER A 95 38.98 -7.11 7.92
C SER A 95 39.55 -7.47 6.54
N PRO A 96 40.76 -8.07 6.43
CA PRO A 96 41.40 -8.30 5.15
C PRO A 96 40.96 -9.65 4.58
N ILE A 97 39.72 -9.74 4.10
CA ILE A 97 39.35 -10.71 3.06
C ILE A 97 38.44 -9.97 2.08
N ALA A 98 38.82 -10.05 0.81
CA ALA A 98 38.24 -9.37 -0.34
C ALA A 98 36.72 -9.17 -0.32
N GLY A 99 36.32 -7.92 -0.60
CA GLY A 99 35.11 -7.55 -1.32
C GLY A 99 33.78 -8.04 -0.77
N SER A 100 33.16 -7.29 0.14
CA SER A 100 31.71 -7.04 0.11
C SER A 100 31.33 -6.01 1.17
N ALA A 101 30.64 -4.96 0.74
CA ALA A 101 29.85 -4.11 1.64
C ALA A 101 28.70 -4.96 2.20
N ALA A 102 28.93 -5.64 3.32
CA ALA A 102 27.96 -6.57 3.88
C ALA A 102 27.78 -6.34 5.38
N PHE A 103 27.12 -5.24 5.73
CA PHE A 103 26.22 -5.21 6.89
C PHE A 103 24.86 -4.55 6.60
N PHE A 104 24.67 -4.00 5.39
CA PHE A 104 23.38 -3.89 4.68
C PHE A 104 23.69 -4.11 3.19
N ALA A 105 23.81 -5.36 2.74
CA ALA A 105 24.17 -5.69 1.35
C ALA A 105 22.97 -5.55 0.40
N GLY A 106 22.32 -4.39 0.39
CA GLY A 106 21.27 -4.03 -0.56
C GLY A 106 21.66 -2.77 -1.34
N PRO A 107 21.26 -2.65 -2.62
CA PRO A 107 21.39 -1.40 -3.37
C PRO A 107 20.65 -0.26 -2.65
N SER A 108 21.19 0.96 -2.69
CA SER A 108 20.50 2.11 -2.06
C SER A 108 19.13 2.34 -2.72
N PRO A 109 18.12 2.88 -2.00
CA PRO A 109 16.80 3.13 -2.58
C PRO A 109 16.85 4.00 -3.85
N ALA A 110 17.76 4.98 -3.90
CA ALA A 110 18.01 5.77 -5.10
C ALA A 110 18.61 4.96 -6.26
N ALA A 111 19.48 3.97 -5.97
CA ALA A 111 19.99 3.06 -6.98
C ALA A 111 18.90 2.13 -7.52
N LEU A 112 17.99 1.66 -6.64
CA LEU A 112 16.82 0.88 -7.02
C LEU A 112 15.89 1.66 -7.96
N VAL A 113 15.60 2.92 -7.67
CA VAL A 113 14.81 3.77 -8.57
C VAL A 113 15.48 3.92 -9.94
N ARG A 114 16.80 4.11 -10.00
CA ARG A 114 17.55 4.12 -11.27
C ARG A 114 17.49 2.80 -12.02
N GLN A 115 17.53 1.67 -11.30
CA GLN A 115 17.38 0.35 -11.90
C GLN A 115 15.97 0.17 -12.49
N VAL A 116 14.93 0.62 -11.79
CA VAL A 116 13.55 0.61 -12.30
C VAL A 116 13.42 1.49 -13.55
N ALA A 117 14.09 2.64 -13.59
CA ALA A 117 14.12 3.52 -14.76
C ALA A 117 14.79 2.88 -15.99
N SER A 118 15.70 1.93 -15.77
CA SER A 118 16.37 1.22 -16.88
C SER A 118 15.40 0.29 -17.61
N SER A 119 15.40 0.33 -18.94
CA SER A 119 14.41 -0.38 -19.78
C SER A 119 14.76 -1.84 -20.11
N GLY A 120 15.87 -2.37 -19.58
CA GLY A 120 16.45 -3.65 -20.05
C GLY A 120 16.20 -4.88 -19.17
N ALA A 121 15.84 -4.70 -17.90
CA ALA A 121 15.65 -5.80 -16.95
C ALA A 121 14.23 -5.75 -16.34
N ASP A 122 13.74 -6.90 -15.87
CA ASP A 122 12.49 -6.96 -15.10
C ASP A 122 12.63 -6.10 -13.83
N PRO A 123 11.84 -5.02 -13.66
CA PRO A 123 11.95 -4.16 -12.50
C PRO A 123 11.42 -4.81 -11.21
N SER A 124 10.82 -6.01 -11.30
CA SER A 124 10.13 -6.64 -10.17
C SER A 124 10.98 -6.82 -8.91
N ALA A 125 12.25 -7.19 -9.03
CA ALA A 125 13.16 -7.35 -7.88
C ALA A 125 13.41 -6.01 -7.19
N ALA A 126 13.80 -5.00 -7.95
CA ALA A 126 14.05 -3.66 -7.43
C ALA A 126 12.80 -3.02 -6.81
N LEU A 127 11.63 -3.24 -7.42
CA LEU A 127 10.36 -2.76 -6.89
C LEU A 127 9.96 -3.45 -5.58
N ARG A 128 10.23 -4.76 -5.42
CA ARG A 128 10.00 -5.47 -4.15
C ARG A 128 10.89 -4.93 -3.04
N GLU A 129 12.17 -4.67 -3.33
CA GLU A 129 13.08 -4.05 -2.35
C GLU A 129 12.65 -2.62 -1.98
N LEU A 130 12.18 -1.83 -2.95
CA LEU A 130 11.60 -0.51 -2.66
C LEU A 130 10.34 -0.59 -1.79
N ALA A 131 9.47 -1.57 -2.04
CA ALA A 131 8.29 -1.78 -1.21
C ALA A 131 8.66 -2.20 0.23
N ALA A 132 9.69 -3.05 0.38
CA ALA A 132 10.23 -3.43 1.68
C ALA A 132 10.79 -2.21 2.42
N TYR A 133 11.58 -1.37 1.74
CA TYR A 133 12.13 -0.13 2.31
C TYR A 133 11.03 0.83 2.81
N LEU A 134 9.95 1.00 2.05
CA LEU A 134 8.83 1.85 2.47
C LEU A 134 8.06 1.28 3.67
N SER A 135 8.03 -0.05 3.79
CA SER A 135 7.35 -0.77 4.86
C SER A 135 8.23 -0.98 6.10
N ASP A 136 9.51 -0.63 6.03
CA ASP A 136 10.44 -0.80 7.13
C ASP A 136 10.19 0.28 8.20
N ASP A 137 9.86 -0.16 9.42
CA ASP A 137 9.59 0.71 10.56
C ASP A 137 10.88 1.40 11.07
N ASP A 138 12.05 0.86 10.74
CA ASP A 138 13.35 1.44 11.08
C ASP A 138 13.72 2.64 10.19
N VAL A 139 13.06 2.78 9.04
CA VAL A 139 13.28 3.88 8.10
C VAL A 139 12.36 5.03 8.47
N ASP A 140 12.95 6.20 8.76
CA ASP A 140 12.18 7.36 9.19
C ASP A 140 11.35 7.99 8.04
N GLU A 141 10.27 8.68 8.40
CA GLU A 141 9.37 9.33 7.44
C GLU A 141 10.08 10.36 6.56
N PHE A 142 11.12 11.03 7.09
CA PHE A 142 11.89 12.02 6.34
C PHE A 142 12.68 11.36 5.20
N GLU A 143 13.29 10.20 5.44
CA GLU A 143 13.98 9.41 4.42
C GLU A 143 13.01 8.87 3.37
N LYS A 144 11.83 8.38 3.80
CA LYS A 144 10.78 7.94 2.86
C LYS A 144 10.28 9.12 2.00
N ASN A 145 10.05 10.29 2.59
CA ASN A 145 9.65 11.50 1.86
C ASN A 145 10.77 12.02 0.94
N ALA A 146 12.02 11.96 1.37
CA ALA A 146 13.16 12.37 0.53
C ALA A 146 13.29 11.48 -0.72
N LEU A 147 13.10 10.17 -0.57
CA LEU A 147 13.07 9.23 -1.70
C LEU A 147 11.95 9.57 -2.68
N VAL A 148 10.73 9.79 -2.19
CA VAL A 148 9.56 10.08 -3.04
C VAL A 148 9.68 11.47 -3.68
N GLY A 149 10.13 12.48 -2.93
CA GLY A 149 10.12 13.88 -3.33
C GLY A 149 11.32 14.33 -4.17
N ALA A 150 12.55 13.87 -3.84
CA ALA A 150 13.78 14.28 -4.53
C ALA A 150 14.20 13.31 -5.64
N GLY A 151 13.73 12.07 -5.62
CA GLY A 151 14.21 10.98 -6.48
C GLY A 151 13.32 10.63 -7.68
N SER A 152 12.29 11.45 -7.99
CA SER A 152 11.24 11.13 -8.97
C SER A 152 10.72 9.69 -8.88
N ALA A 153 10.72 9.12 -7.66
CA ALA A 153 10.49 7.70 -7.45
C ALA A 153 9.03 7.35 -7.76
N ALA A 154 8.09 8.19 -7.35
CA ALA A 154 6.68 8.02 -7.66
C ALA A 154 6.43 8.03 -9.17
N GLU A 155 7.01 8.99 -9.89
CA GLU A 155 6.85 9.13 -11.34
C GLU A 155 7.53 7.98 -12.10
N THR A 156 8.72 7.59 -11.66
CA THR A 156 9.48 6.48 -12.24
C THR A 156 8.71 5.17 -12.06
N VAL A 157 8.22 4.88 -10.87
CA VAL A 157 7.44 3.67 -10.61
C VAL A 157 6.08 3.72 -11.32
N ALA A 158 5.41 4.88 -11.39
CA ALA A 158 4.18 5.03 -12.17
C ALA A 158 4.42 4.77 -13.67
N SER A 159 5.59 5.18 -14.20
CA SER A 159 5.94 4.94 -15.61
C SER A 159 6.02 3.45 -15.97
N VAL A 160 6.32 2.58 -14.99
CA VAL A 160 6.36 1.14 -15.17
C VAL A 160 4.97 0.59 -15.54
N LEU A 161 3.90 1.13 -14.97
CA LEU A 161 2.52 0.71 -15.28
C LEU A 161 2.06 1.11 -16.69
N ARG A 162 2.78 2.02 -17.35
CA ARG A 162 2.50 2.42 -18.73
C ARG A 162 3.25 1.56 -19.76
N ARG A 163 4.18 0.70 -19.32
CA ARG A 163 4.88 -0.23 -20.21
C ARG A 163 3.87 -1.24 -20.76
N LYS A 164 3.97 -1.56 -22.05
CA LYS A 164 3.09 -2.54 -22.69
C LYS A 164 3.27 -3.92 -22.05
N GLY A 165 2.23 -4.77 -22.07
CA GLY A 165 2.26 -6.09 -21.40
C GLY A 165 3.37 -7.03 -21.89
N GLU A 166 3.88 -6.86 -23.11
CA GLU A 166 5.05 -7.59 -23.62
C GLU A 166 6.37 -7.18 -22.93
N GLN A 167 6.41 -5.96 -22.39
CA GLN A 167 7.58 -5.36 -21.73
C GLN A 167 7.52 -5.51 -20.20
N ILE A 168 6.37 -5.90 -19.65
CA ILE A 168 6.20 -6.04 -18.20
C ILE A 168 5.31 -7.21 -17.83
N SER A 169 5.84 -8.09 -16.98
CA SER A 169 5.11 -9.21 -16.40
C SER A 169 4.02 -8.72 -15.44
N VAL A 170 3.01 -9.56 -15.17
CA VAL A 170 2.01 -9.27 -14.14
C VAL A 170 2.68 -9.05 -12.78
N ALA A 171 3.73 -9.81 -12.47
CA ALA A 171 4.52 -9.65 -11.25
C ALA A 171 5.26 -8.30 -11.18
N GLY A 172 5.78 -7.80 -12.30
CA GLY A 172 6.39 -6.47 -12.38
C GLY A 172 5.39 -5.35 -12.18
N ALA A 173 4.21 -5.46 -12.81
CA ALA A 173 3.12 -4.51 -12.62
C ALA A 173 2.59 -4.54 -11.17
N GLU A 174 2.45 -5.73 -10.58
CA GLU A 174 2.07 -5.91 -9.18
C GLU A 174 3.07 -5.28 -8.22
N ALA A 175 4.38 -5.47 -8.46
CA ALA A 175 5.42 -4.87 -7.62
C ALA A 175 5.39 -3.33 -7.71
N ALA A 176 5.13 -2.76 -8.90
CA ALA A 176 4.96 -1.32 -9.06
C ALA A 176 3.71 -0.81 -8.34
N VAL A 177 2.58 -1.53 -8.47
CA VAL A 177 1.35 -1.24 -7.73
C VAL A 177 1.60 -1.24 -6.23
N ARG A 178 2.32 -2.24 -5.71
CA ARG A 178 2.62 -2.34 -4.27
C ARG A 178 3.42 -1.16 -3.74
N VAL A 179 4.45 -0.72 -4.46
CA VAL A 179 5.24 0.46 -4.09
C VAL A 179 4.36 1.71 -4.04
N LEU A 180 3.59 1.98 -5.10
CA LEU A 180 2.73 3.17 -5.15
C LEU A 180 1.62 3.11 -4.10
N ALA A 181 1.02 1.93 -3.88
CA ALA A 181 -0.01 1.71 -2.88
C ALA A 181 0.53 1.98 -1.46
N ALA A 182 1.76 1.55 -1.17
CA ALA A 182 2.44 1.88 0.08
C ALA A 182 2.64 3.38 0.25
N ILE A 183 3.13 4.09 -0.79
CA ILE A 183 3.32 5.55 -0.75
C ILE A 183 2.01 6.28 -0.40
N VAL A 184 0.89 5.89 -1.01
CA VAL A 184 -0.40 6.57 -0.77
C VAL A 184 -1.06 6.16 0.55
N ALA A 185 -0.71 5.00 1.09
CA ALA A 185 -1.29 4.45 2.32
C ALA A 185 -0.56 4.92 3.60
N LEU A 186 0.72 5.28 3.51
CA LEU A 186 1.49 5.71 4.66
C LEU A 186 1.09 7.12 5.12
N ASP A 187 0.72 7.25 6.39
CA ASP A 187 0.32 8.54 6.99
C ASP A 187 1.48 9.54 7.01
N GLY A 188 2.71 9.06 7.26
CA GLY A 188 3.92 9.87 7.30
C GLY A 188 4.40 10.44 5.96
N ILE A 189 3.82 10.04 4.83
CA ILE A 189 4.17 10.61 3.52
C ILE A 189 3.37 11.88 3.27
N GLU A 190 4.07 12.97 2.96
CA GLU A 190 3.49 14.28 2.68
C GLU A 190 2.49 14.24 1.51
N ASP A 191 1.42 15.04 1.60
CA ASP A 191 0.41 15.13 0.54
C ASP A 191 0.99 15.55 -0.82
N ALA A 192 2.02 16.41 -0.81
CA ALA A 192 2.72 16.80 -2.04
C ALA A 192 3.36 15.59 -2.73
N ASN A 193 3.91 14.65 -1.94
CA ASN A 193 4.50 13.40 -2.44
C ASN A 193 3.41 12.42 -2.91
N LYS A 194 2.31 12.29 -2.18
CA LYS A 194 1.14 11.50 -2.62
C LYS A 194 0.57 12.02 -3.94
N ARG A 195 0.46 13.35 -4.13
CA ARG A 195 -0.02 13.96 -5.38
C ARG A 195 0.86 13.65 -6.59
N ARG A 196 2.17 13.42 -6.40
CA ARG A 196 3.08 12.98 -7.49
C ARG A 196 2.70 11.60 -8.02
N VAL A 197 2.21 10.70 -7.18
CA VAL A 197 1.66 9.39 -7.61
C VAL A 197 0.46 9.60 -8.52
N ALA A 198 -0.49 10.45 -8.11
CA ALA A 198 -1.67 10.76 -8.94
C ALA A 198 -1.27 11.41 -10.26
N ALA A 199 -0.36 12.38 -10.24
CA ALA A 199 0.15 13.04 -11.45
C ALA A 199 0.83 12.03 -12.40
N GLY A 200 1.72 11.17 -11.88
CA GLY A 200 2.45 10.18 -12.67
C GLY A 200 1.55 9.14 -13.34
N LEU A 201 0.52 8.67 -12.63
CA LEU A 201 -0.51 7.77 -13.17
C LEU A 201 -1.42 8.48 -14.19
N ALA A 202 -1.74 9.76 -13.95
CA ALA A 202 -2.62 10.54 -14.81
C ALA A 202 -2.00 10.91 -16.17
N VAL A 203 -0.67 10.88 -16.32
CA VAL A 203 0.01 11.12 -17.60
C VAL A 203 -0.55 10.23 -18.72
N ASP A 204 -0.86 8.96 -18.40
CA ASP A 204 -1.61 8.07 -19.28
C ASP A 204 -2.53 7.21 -18.42
N ALA A 205 -3.69 7.80 -18.09
CA ALA A 205 -4.68 7.16 -17.24
C ALA A 205 -5.28 5.90 -17.90
N ALA A 206 -5.35 5.83 -19.23
CA ALA A 206 -5.87 4.66 -19.93
C ALA A 206 -4.91 3.46 -19.83
N ALA A 207 -3.61 3.67 -20.05
CA ALA A 207 -2.61 2.63 -19.85
C ALA A 207 -2.51 2.21 -18.37
N SER A 208 -2.58 3.18 -17.46
CA SER A 208 -2.62 2.90 -16.02
C SER A 208 -3.84 2.06 -15.65
N ALA A 209 -5.04 2.40 -16.15
CA ALA A 209 -6.27 1.63 -15.93
C ALA A 209 -6.12 0.18 -16.41
N ALA A 210 -5.58 -0.03 -17.62
CA ALA A 210 -5.36 -1.37 -18.17
C ALA A 210 -4.38 -2.20 -17.34
N SER A 211 -3.31 -1.57 -16.82
CA SER A 211 -2.35 -2.25 -15.95
C SER A 211 -2.91 -2.58 -14.57
N LEU A 212 -3.71 -1.68 -13.99
CA LEU A 212 -4.43 -1.95 -12.74
C LEU A 212 -5.44 -3.11 -12.91
N ALA A 213 -6.18 -3.13 -14.03
CA ALA A 213 -7.08 -4.24 -14.37
C ALA A 213 -6.33 -5.57 -14.49
N ARG A 214 -5.13 -5.57 -15.08
CA ARG A 214 -4.27 -6.75 -15.20
C ARG A 214 -3.85 -7.30 -13.82
N VAL A 215 -3.49 -6.43 -12.89
CA VAL A 215 -3.12 -6.82 -11.51
C VAL A 215 -4.35 -7.30 -10.74
N LEU A 216 -5.52 -6.65 -10.89
CA LEU A 216 -6.76 -7.11 -10.28
C LEU A 216 -7.16 -8.52 -10.76
N ARG A 217 -6.97 -8.80 -12.06
CA ARG A 217 -7.30 -10.09 -12.67
C ARG A 217 -6.32 -11.20 -12.30
N GLY A 218 -5.01 -10.91 -12.37
CA GLY A 218 -3.94 -11.91 -12.35
C GLY A 218 -2.94 -11.79 -11.20
N GLY A 219 -3.14 -10.87 -10.26
CA GLY A 219 -2.24 -10.67 -9.11
C GLY A 219 -2.17 -11.89 -8.20
N SER A 220 -1.03 -12.02 -7.51
CA SER A 220 -0.63 -13.19 -6.72
C SER A 220 -1.54 -13.50 -5.52
N GLY A 221 -2.29 -12.51 -5.02
CA GLY A 221 -3.18 -12.66 -3.87
C GLY A 221 -4.21 -11.53 -3.74
N LEU A 222 -5.08 -11.61 -2.73
CA LEU A 222 -6.12 -10.61 -2.51
C LEU A 222 -5.54 -9.23 -2.18
N GLU A 223 -4.47 -9.16 -1.38
CA GLU A 223 -3.79 -7.89 -1.04
C GLU A 223 -3.26 -7.18 -2.30
N ALA A 224 -2.68 -7.90 -3.26
CA ALA A 224 -2.25 -7.30 -4.54
C ALA A 224 -3.41 -6.66 -5.32
N ARG A 225 -4.61 -7.25 -5.23
CA ARG A 225 -5.82 -6.72 -5.86
C ARG A 225 -6.36 -5.51 -5.09
N ILE A 226 -6.31 -5.55 -3.77
CA ILE A 226 -6.65 -4.40 -2.90
C ILE A 226 -5.72 -3.23 -3.20
N ASP A 227 -4.41 -3.46 -3.32
CA ASP A 227 -3.42 -2.42 -3.66
C ASP A 227 -3.74 -1.77 -5.02
N ALA A 228 -4.07 -2.59 -6.04
CA ALA A 228 -4.45 -2.09 -7.36
C ALA A 228 -5.73 -1.24 -7.31
N ALA A 229 -6.74 -1.69 -6.56
CA ALA A 229 -7.97 -0.92 -6.38
C ALA A 229 -7.75 0.34 -5.54
N ARG A 230 -6.86 0.31 -4.53
CA ARG A 230 -6.50 1.47 -3.73
C ARG A 230 -5.85 2.56 -4.59
N LEU A 231 -5.00 2.18 -5.53
CA LEU A 231 -4.45 3.14 -6.50
C LEU A 231 -5.51 3.68 -7.46
N ALA A 232 -6.45 2.84 -7.90
CA ALA A 232 -7.56 3.30 -8.72
C ALA A 232 -8.42 4.32 -7.95
N GLU A 233 -8.76 4.04 -6.69
CA GLU A 233 -9.48 4.95 -5.78
C GLU A 233 -8.71 6.26 -5.60
N PHE A 234 -7.42 6.17 -5.29
CA PHE A 234 -6.56 7.31 -5.09
C PHE A 234 -6.49 8.20 -6.34
N LEU A 235 -6.37 7.60 -7.53
CA LEU A 235 -6.39 8.34 -8.80
C LEU A 235 -7.75 8.98 -9.07
N LEU A 236 -8.85 8.26 -8.85
CA LEU A 236 -10.20 8.80 -9.02
C LEU A 236 -10.50 9.96 -8.06
N ALA A 237 -9.92 9.95 -6.87
CA ALA A 237 -10.03 11.03 -5.89
C ALA A 237 -9.19 12.27 -6.29
N ASN A 238 -7.93 12.05 -6.71
CA ASN A 238 -6.92 13.12 -6.81
C ASN A 238 -6.59 13.59 -8.23
N ALA A 239 -7.05 12.91 -9.29
CA ALA A 239 -6.75 13.29 -10.67
C ALA A 239 -7.76 14.30 -11.27
N GLY A 240 -7.37 14.92 -12.39
CA GLY A 240 -8.25 15.76 -13.20
C GLY A 240 -9.37 14.97 -13.89
N ALA A 241 -10.36 15.68 -14.43
CA ALA A 241 -11.56 15.08 -15.03
C ALA A 241 -11.24 14.08 -16.17
N GLU A 242 -10.25 14.39 -17.01
CA GLU A 242 -9.81 13.54 -18.12
C GLU A 242 -9.35 12.15 -17.65
N ALA A 243 -8.50 12.09 -16.62
CA ALA A 243 -8.05 10.82 -16.05
C ALA A 243 -9.20 10.02 -15.42
N LYS A 244 -10.16 10.69 -14.77
CA LYS A 244 -11.37 10.02 -14.22
C LYS A 244 -12.24 9.43 -15.31
N VAL A 245 -12.36 10.11 -16.45
CA VAL A 245 -13.09 9.60 -17.62
C VAL A 245 -12.38 8.39 -18.20
N ALA A 246 -11.06 8.45 -18.42
CA ALA A 246 -10.29 7.31 -18.93
C ALA A 246 -10.41 6.06 -18.05
N MET A 247 -10.33 6.23 -16.72
CA MET A 247 -10.56 5.14 -15.76
C MET A 247 -11.98 4.55 -15.86
N ALA A 248 -12.98 5.41 -16.06
CA ALA A 248 -14.39 5.02 -16.20
C ALA A 248 -14.76 4.44 -17.58
N GLU A 249 -13.88 4.56 -18.58
CA GLU A 249 -14.04 3.96 -19.92
C GLU A 249 -13.38 2.58 -20.02
N SER A 250 -12.47 2.26 -19.11
CA SER A 250 -11.87 0.92 -19.02
C SER A 250 -12.88 -0.10 -18.48
N SER A 251 -13.55 -0.80 -19.40
CA SER A 251 -14.51 -1.87 -19.05
C SER A 251 -13.84 -3.01 -18.28
N GLU A 252 -12.58 -3.32 -18.60
CA GLU A 252 -11.78 -4.33 -17.89
C GLU A 252 -11.56 -3.94 -16.42
N LEU A 253 -11.17 -2.70 -16.16
CA LEU A 253 -10.97 -2.20 -14.80
C LEU A 253 -12.29 -2.26 -14.01
N VAL A 254 -13.38 -1.76 -14.60
CA VAL A 254 -14.70 -1.77 -13.95
C VAL A 254 -15.16 -3.20 -13.64
N ALA A 255 -14.98 -4.13 -14.57
CA ALA A 255 -15.36 -5.53 -14.37
C ALA A 255 -14.59 -6.18 -13.20
N GLU A 256 -13.29 -5.94 -13.11
CA GLU A 256 -12.47 -6.50 -12.03
C GLU A 256 -12.75 -5.82 -10.69
N LEU A 257 -13.08 -4.53 -10.65
CA LEU A 257 -13.55 -3.84 -9.45
C LEU A 257 -14.88 -4.41 -8.95
N VAL A 258 -15.81 -4.75 -9.85
CA VAL A 258 -17.05 -5.45 -9.49
C VAL A 258 -16.75 -6.84 -8.91
N ARG A 259 -15.78 -7.57 -9.47
CA ARG A 259 -15.34 -8.85 -8.90
C ARG A 259 -14.70 -8.70 -7.52
N LEU A 260 -13.95 -7.62 -7.28
CA LEU A 260 -13.27 -7.36 -6.01
C LEU A 260 -14.24 -7.14 -4.84
N VAL A 261 -15.50 -6.78 -5.10
CA VAL A 261 -16.53 -6.67 -4.05
C VAL A 261 -16.97 -8.05 -3.51
N GLY A 262 -16.68 -9.14 -4.22
CA GLY A 262 -17.18 -10.49 -3.92
C GLY A 262 -16.29 -11.51 -3.20
N PRO A 263 -14.96 -11.34 -2.99
CA PRO A 263 -14.15 -12.31 -2.26
C PRO A 263 -14.70 -12.54 -0.85
N VAL A 264 -14.70 -13.81 -0.43
CA VAL A 264 -15.07 -14.19 0.94
C VAL A 264 -13.82 -14.38 1.80
N ASP A 265 -13.91 -13.98 3.06
CA ASP A 265 -12.92 -14.24 4.09
C ASP A 265 -12.98 -15.70 4.58
N GLU A 266 -12.06 -16.07 5.46
CA GLU A 266 -11.99 -17.42 6.04
C GLU A 266 -13.25 -17.83 6.82
N LYS A 267 -14.07 -16.85 7.23
CA LYS A 267 -15.31 -17.05 7.99
C LYS A 267 -16.53 -17.14 7.07
N GLY A 268 -16.33 -17.07 5.75
CA GLY A 268 -17.39 -17.08 4.74
C GLY A 268 -18.14 -15.75 4.62
N GLY A 269 -17.72 -14.70 5.32
CA GLY A 269 -18.19 -13.32 5.13
C GLY A 269 -17.48 -12.67 3.96
N LEU A 270 -17.96 -11.53 3.44
CA LEU A 270 -17.19 -10.78 2.44
C LEU A 270 -15.94 -10.16 3.08
N ASP A 271 -14.80 -10.20 2.38
CA ASP A 271 -13.60 -9.51 2.84
C ASP A 271 -13.86 -8.00 2.91
N LYS A 272 -13.76 -7.45 4.11
CA LYS A 272 -14.15 -6.06 4.37
C LYS A 272 -13.32 -5.05 3.60
N LYS A 273 -12.01 -5.29 3.47
CA LYS A 273 -11.09 -4.36 2.78
C LYS A 273 -11.36 -4.39 1.28
N ALA A 274 -11.39 -5.58 0.68
CA ALA A 274 -11.66 -5.74 -0.74
C ALA A 274 -13.04 -5.17 -1.14
N MET A 275 -14.06 -5.47 -0.33
CA MET A 275 -15.40 -4.93 -0.51
C MET A 275 -15.40 -3.40 -0.44
N ASP A 276 -14.85 -2.80 0.60
CA ASP A 276 -14.90 -1.35 0.79
C ASP A 276 -14.13 -0.59 -0.30
N THR A 277 -12.92 -1.04 -0.65
CA THR A 277 -12.12 -0.44 -1.72
C THR A 277 -12.80 -0.60 -3.09
N GLY A 278 -13.37 -1.77 -3.39
CA GLY A 278 -14.13 -2.01 -4.62
C GLY A 278 -15.35 -1.08 -4.73
N LEU A 279 -16.13 -0.95 -3.65
CA LEU A 279 -17.28 -0.05 -3.59
C LEU A 279 -16.88 1.43 -3.74
N SER A 280 -15.80 1.85 -3.09
CA SER A 280 -15.24 3.21 -3.23
C SER A 280 -14.97 3.55 -4.69
N CYS A 281 -14.22 2.71 -5.41
CA CYS A 281 -13.90 2.91 -6.81
C CYS A 281 -15.16 3.00 -7.68
N LEU A 282 -16.09 2.04 -7.52
CA LEU A 282 -17.32 2.00 -8.29
C LEU A 282 -18.20 3.23 -8.02
N ALA A 283 -18.34 3.67 -6.77
CA ALA A 283 -19.09 4.87 -6.43
C ALA A 283 -18.47 6.13 -7.03
N ALA A 284 -17.13 6.23 -7.08
CA ALA A 284 -16.42 7.32 -7.73
C ALA A 284 -16.61 7.32 -9.26
N ILE A 285 -16.51 6.14 -9.90
CA ILE A 285 -16.74 5.97 -11.36
C ILE A 285 -18.19 6.31 -11.73
N ALA A 286 -19.17 5.90 -10.93
CA ALA A 286 -20.58 6.22 -11.17
C ALA A 286 -20.86 7.74 -11.16
N GLY A 287 -20.05 8.48 -10.40
CA GLY A 287 -20.09 9.95 -10.33
C GLY A 287 -19.37 10.67 -11.48
N SER A 288 -18.50 10.00 -12.25
CA SER A 288 -17.67 10.68 -13.26
C SER A 288 -18.42 11.01 -14.55
N ARG A 289 -19.21 10.07 -15.10
CA ARG A 289 -20.00 10.28 -16.32
C ARG A 289 -21.27 9.43 -16.35
N ARG A 290 -22.34 9.94 -16.97
CA ARG A 290 -23.62 9.22 -17.06
C ARG A 290 -23.51 7.89 -17.81
N ALA A 291 -22.72 7.84 -18.89
CA ALA A 291 -22.55 6.63 -19.70
C ALA A 291 -21.89 5.47 -18.93
N ALA A 292 -20.95 5.77 -18.02
CA ALA A 292 -20.30 4.75 -17.18
C ALA A 292 -21.31 4.00 -16.29
N ARG A 293 -22.44 4.60 -15.93
CA ARG A 293 -23.47 3.96 -15.11
C ARG A 293 -24.09 2.76 -15.82
N ALA A 294 -24.40 2.90 -17.11
CA ALA A 294 -24.96 1.80 -17.90
C ALA A 294 -23.94 0.67 -18.08
N ASP A 295 -22.67 1.01 -18.34
CA ASP A 295 -21.57 0.06 -18.48
C ASP A 295 -21.36 -0.73 -17.17
N MET A 296 -21.30 -0.03 -16.03
CA MET A 296 -21.19 -0.64 -14.70
C MET A 296 -22.35 -1.60 -14.40
N VAL A 297 -23.57 -1.21 -14.73
CA VAL A 297 -24.75 -2.07 -14.54
C VAL A 297 -24.62 -3.35 -15.36
N ARG A 298 -24.23 -3.24 -16.65
CA ARG A 298 -24.01 -4.40 -17.53
C ARG A 298 -22.93 -5.34 -17.01
N LEU A 299 -21.92 -4.79 -16.33
CA LEU A 299 -20.82 -5.54 -15.71
C LEU A 299 -21.18 -6.14 -14.33
N GLY A 300 -22.41 -5.94 -13.83
CA GLY A 300 -22.88 -6.57 -12.60
C GLY A 300 -22.67 -5.75 -11.32
N ALA A 301 -22.51 -4.43 -11.42
CA ALA A 301 -22.36 -3.58 -10.24
C ALA A 301 -23.59 -3.61 -9.30
N VAL A 302 -24.81 -3.72 -9.84
CA VAL A 302 -26.06 -3.77 -9.04
C VAL A 302 -26.10 -4.98 -8.10
N PRO A 303 -25.99 -6.23 -8.58
CA PRO A 303 -25.99 -7.38 -7.68
C PRO A 303 -24.79 -7.39 -6.73
N ALA A 304 -23.63 -6.85 -7.12
CA ALA A 304 -22.48 -6.72 -6.22
C ALA A 304 -22.75 -5.73 -5.07
N ALA A 305 -23.19 -4.52 -5.38
CA ALA A 305 -23.52 -3.49 -4.38
C ALA A 305 -24.64 -3.95 -3.45
N ALA A 306 -25.67 -4.60 -3.99
CA ALA A 306 -26.75 -5.10 -3.16
C ALA A 306 -26.30 -6.25 -2.24
N ARG A 307 -25.46 -7.19 -2.70
CA ARG A 307 -24.88 -8.21 -1.80
C ARG A 307 -24.04 -7.57 -0.69
N ALA A 308 -23.21 -6.59 -1.04
CA ALA A 308 -22.39 -5.86 -0.06
C ALA A 308 -23.26 -5.15 0.99
N LEU A 309 -24.35 -4.51 0.57
CA LEU A 309 -25.29 -3.83 1.47
C LEU A 309 -25.95 -4.79 2.47
N HIS A 310 -26.21 -6.05 2.08
CA HIS A 310 -26.74 -7.05 3.01
C HIS A 310 -25.67 -7.64 3.93
N ALA A 311 -24.40 -7.62 3.50
CA ALA A 311 -23.30 -8.23 4.24
C ALA A 311 -22.64 -7.27 5.24
N THR A 312 -22.72 -5.96 5.00
CA THR A 312 -22.06 -4.95 5.83
C THR A 312 -23.00 -4.34 6.86
N THR A 313 -22.46 -4.05 8.04
CA THR A 313 -23.10 -3.21 9.06
C THR A 313 -22.44 -1.83 9.14
N GLU A 314 -21.36 -1.61 8.39
CA GLU A 314 -20.60 -0.35 8.42
C GLU A 314 -21.36 0.74 7.65
N PRO A 315 -21.63 1.91 8.28
CA PRO A 315 -22.35 3.00 7.62
C PRO A 315 -21.64 3.51 6.37
N SER A 316 -20.30 3.57 6.38
CA SER A 316 -19.48 4.03 5.25
C SER A 316 -19.66 3.14 4.02
N SER A 317 -19.47 1.82 4.17
CA SER A 317 -19.64 0.87 3.06
C SER A 317 -21.09 0.79 2.60
N SER A 318 -22.05 0.89 3.53
CA SER A 318 -23.49 0.96 3.19
C SER A 318 -23.80 2.17 2.32
N ALA A 319 -23.29 3.36 2.66
CA ALA A 319 -23.48 4.58 1.89
C ALA A 319 -22.88 4.46 0.47
N LYS A 320 -21.69 3.87 0.33
CA LYS A 320 -21.05 3.62 -0.97
C LYS A 320 -21.88 2.67 -1.83
N ALA A 321 -22.37 1.57 -1.25
CA ALA A 321 -23.25 0.63 -1.95
C ALA A 321 -24.55 1.30 -2.40
N LEU A 322 -25.19 2.08 -1.53
CA LEU A 322 -26.40 2.83 -1.88
C LEU A 322 -26.16 3.85 -3.00
N ARG A 323 -25.02 4.55 -3.02
CA ARG A 323 -24.66 5.48 -4.09
C ARG A 323 -24.53 4.81 -5.45
N ILE A 324 -24.03 3.57 -5.50
CA ILE A 324 -23.97 2.78 -6.73
C ILE A 324 -25.39 2.41 -7.19
N LEU A 325 -26.25 1.97 -6.27
CA LEU A 325 -27.64 1.62 -6.57
C LEU A 325 -28.46 2.83 -7.03
N GLU A 326 -28.30 3.98 -6.36
CA GLU A 326 -28.90 5.26 -6.76
C GLU A 326 -28.46 5.66 -8.17
N SER A 327 -27.16 5.55 -8.46
CA SER A 327 -26.63 5.84 -9.79
C SER A 327 -27.20 4.91 -10.87
N ALA A 328 -27.45 3.64 -10.54
CA ALA A 328 -28.07 2.67 -11.42
C ALA A 328 -29.54 3.01 -11.72
N VAL A 329 -30.33 3.50 -10.75
CA VAL A 329 -31.71 3.96 -11.01
C VAL A 329 -31.75 5.07 -12.08
N GLY A 330 -30.67 5.84 -12.19
CA GLY A 330 -30.49 6.87 -13.21
C GLY A 330 -30.46 6.39 -14.66
N CYS A 331 -30.33 5.08 -14.94
CA CYS A 331 -30.38 4.53 -16.31
C CYS A 331 -31.43 3.42 -16.47
N ALA A 332 -31.87 3.17 -17.72
CA ALA A 332 -32.91 2.19 -18.00
C ALA A 332 -32.45 0.76 -17.66
N GLU A 333 -31.20 0.43 -17.96
CA GLU A 333 -30.56 -0.83 -17.62
C GLU A 333 -30.55 -1.06 -16.12
N GLY A 334 -30.21 -0.03 -15.33
CA GLY A 334 -30.13 -0.16 -13.87
C GLY A 334 -31.50 -0.33 -13.23
N ARG A 335 -32.53 0.39 -13.71
CA ARG A 335 -33.92 0.15 -13.29
C ARG A 335 -34.36 -1.29 -13.60
N ALA A 336 -34.06 -1.79 -14.80
CA ALA A 336 -34.37 -3.17 -15.17
C ALA A 336 -33.61 -4.20 -14.32
N ALA A 337 -32.35 -3.94 -13.99
CA ALA A 337 -31.52 -4.80 -13.14
C ALA A 337 -32.05 -4.85 -11.70
N LEU A 338 -32.48 -3.70 -11.14
CA LEU A 338 -33.05 -3.62 -9.80
C LEU A 338 -34.39 -4.36 -9.68
N LEU A 339 -35.27 -4.26 -10.68
CA LEU A 339 -36.52 -5.02 -10.69
C LEU A 339 -36.31 -6.55 -10.72
N ARG A 340 -35.17 -6.99 -11.27
CA ARG A 340 -34.78 -8.41 -11.28
C ARG A 340 -34.16 -8.86 -9.95
N TRP A 341 -33.79 -7.93 -9.06
CA TRP A 341 -33.05 -8.19 -7.83
C TRP A 341 -33.86 -7.85 -6.55
N PRO A 342 -34.19 -8.80 -5.65
CA PRO A 342 -34.22 -10.24 -5.76
C PRO A 342 -35.67 -10.75 -5.83
N CYS A 343 -36.32 -10.65 -6.99
CA CYS A 343 -37.59 -11.35 -7.22
C CYS A 343 -37.41 -12.87 -7.46
N SER A 344 -36.19 -13.42 -7.37
CA SER A 344 -35.91 -14.80 -7.78
C SER A 344 -35.10 -15.70 -6.83
N GLY A 345 -34.77 -15.31 -5.58
CA GLY A 345 -33.69 -16.06 -4.90
C GLY A 345 -33.68 -16.27 -3.40
N ARG A 346 -34.64 -15.79 -2.60
CA ARG A 346 -34.65 -16.11 -1.15
C ARG A 346 -36.04 -16.29 -0.50
N CYS A 347 -37.05 -16.66 -1.30
CA CYS A 347 -38.35 -17.17 -0.80
C CYS A 347 -38.86 -18.42 -1.56
N ALA A 348 -38.00 -19.16 -2.27
CA ALA A 348 -38.40 -20.38 -3.01
C ALA A 348 -37.97 -21.69 -2.33
N THR A 349 -37.80 -21.69 -1.00
CA THR A 349 -37.71 -22.91 -0.19
C THR A 349 -38.80 -22.88 0.88
N SER A 350 -40.06 -22.89 0.44
CA SER A 350 -41.17 -23.53 1.14
C SER A 350 -42.34 -23.62 0.17
N THR A 351 -42.76 -24.84 -0.13
CA THR A 351 -43.98 -25.20 -0.87
C THR A 351 -43.98 -25.02 -2.40
N ARG A 352 -43.28 -25.91 -3.10
CA ARG A 352 -43.76 -26.39 -4.42
C ARG A 352 -44.27 -27.82 -4.22
N THR A 353 -45.60 -27.99 -4.18
CA THR A 353 -46.34 -29.12 -4.79
C THR A 353 -47.82 -29.09 -4.38
N ALA A 354 -48.63 -28.32 -5.11
CA ALA A 354 -50.05 -28.62 -5.30
C ALA A 354 -50.51 -27.98 -6.61
N GLY A 355 -50.11 -28.59 -7.73
CA GLY A 355 -50.76 -28.30 -9.02
C GLY A 355 -52.15 -28.98 -9.05
N PRO A 356 -53.15 -28.38 -9.73
CA PRO A 356 -54.48 -28.98 -9.80
C PRO A 356 -54.42 -30.27 -10.63
N ARG A 357 -54.82 -31.40 -10.02
CA ARG A 357 -54.98 -32.68 -10.71
C ARG A 357 -56.10 -32.54 -11.74
N ARG A 358 -55.75 -32.63 -13.03
CA ARG A 358 -56.72 -32.90 -14.11
C ARG A 358 -57.23 -34.35 -13.97
N PRO A 359 -58.54 -34.62 -14.14
CA PRO A 359 -59.06 -35.98 -14.09
C PRO A 359 -58.70 -36.74 -15.37
N GLN A 360 -58.03 -37.88 -15.23
CA GLN A 360 -57.79 -38.82 -16.33
C GLN A 360 -59.11 -39.51 -16.72
N ARG A 361 -59.45 -39.44 -18.02
CA ARG A 361 -60.49 -40.25 -18.64
C ARG A 361 -60.06 -41.73 -18.59
N ARG A 362 -60.91 -42.60 -18.05
CA ARG A 362 -60.80 -44.06 -18.19
C ARG A 362 -61.17 -44.47 -19.62
N PRO A 363 -60.43 -45.39 -20.28
CA PRO A 363 -60.96 -46.08 -21.45
C PRO A 363 -61.87 -47.22 -21.01
N ARG A 364 -62.98 -47.38 -21.74
CA ARG A 364 -63.84 -48.58 -21.71
C ARG A 364 -63.14 -49.73 -22.45
N ALA A 365 -63.13 -50.89 -21.84
CA ALA A 365 -63.16 -52.24 -22.43
C ALA A 365 -63.55 -53.15 -21.24
N GLY A 366 -64.57 -53.98 -21.27
CA GLY A 366 -64.96 -54.96 -22.27
C GLY A 366 -65.40 -56.16 -21.43
#